data_AF-A0A1H4UWR2-F1
#
_entry.id   AF-A0A1H4UWR2-F1
#
_cell.length_a   1.000
_cell.length_b   1.000
_cell.length_c   1.000
_cell.angle_alpha   90.00
_cell.angle_beta   90.00
_cell.angle_gamma   90.00
#
_symmetry.space_group_name_H-M   'P 1'
#
loop_
_entity.id
_entity.type
_entity.pdbx_description
1 polymer ?
#
loop_
_entity_poly.entity_id
_entity_poly.type
_entity_poly.pdbx_seq_one_letter_code
_entity_poly.pdbx_strand_id
1 'polypeptide(L)' 'MPNITVELLKGRSVEQRREFARAVADSAVEILGARRQDVRMVFSEITPDIVANGGVLASEDESRAGVVAALADD' A
#
# COMPACT_ATOMS: atom_id res chain seq x y z
N MET A 1 -18.48 -0.35 9.53
CA MET A 1 -17.40 0.66 9.48
C MET A 1 -16.07 -0.06 9.32
N PRO A 2 -15.68 -0.39 8.08
CA PRO A 2 -14.40 -1.06 7.82
C PRO A 2 -13.22 -0.15 8.19
N ASN A 3 -12.23 -0.70 8.89
CA ASN A 3 -10.93 -0.08 9.09
C ASN A 3 -9.86 -0.91 8.39
N ILE A 4 -9.17 -0.30 7.43
CA ILE A 4 -8.25 -0.97 6.52
C ILE A 4 -6.86 -0.37 6.72
N THR A 5 -5.87 -1.21 7.02
CA THR A 5 -4.46 -0.83 7.01
C THR A 5 -3.84 -1.29 5.71
N VAL A 6 -3.12 -0.39 5.04
CA VAL A 6 -2.37 -0.67 3.82
C VAL A 6 -0.90 -0.51 4.14
N GLU A 7 -0.20 -1.64 4.29
CA GLU A 7 1.25 -1.67 4.43
C GLU A 7 1.88 -1.89 3.06
N LEU A 8 2.79 -1.00 2.67
CA LEU A 8 3.43 -1.02 1.37
C LEU A 8 4.80 -0.35 1.43
N LEU A 9 5.68 -0.69 0.49
CA LEU A 9 6.96 -0.01 0.37
C LEU A 9 6.76 1.51 0.17
N LYS A 10 7.60 2.34 0.83
CA LYS A 10 7.66 3.81 0.66
C LYS A 10 7.67 4.18 -0.83
N GLY A 11 7.16 5.35 -1.23
CA GLY A 11 7.41 5.93 -2.55
C GLY A 11 6.25 5.84 -3.56
N ARG A 12 5.05 5.43 -3.09
CA ARG A 12 3.83 5.68 -3.88
C ARG A 12 3.47 7.15 -3.84
N SER A 13 3.13 7.70 -5.00
CA SER A 13 2.69 9.09 -5.08
C SER A 13 1.35 9.30 -4.35
N VAL A 14 1.05 10.56 -4.02
CA VAL A 14 -0.27 10.92 -3.46
C VAL A 14 -1.40 10.54 -4.44
N GLU A 15 -1.18 10.65 -5.75
CA GLU A 15 -2.17 10.29 -6.77
C GLU A 15 -2.49 8.78 -6.74
N GLN A 16 -1.45 7.94 -6.69
CA GLN A 16 -1.62 6.49 -6.60
C GLN A 16 -2.38 6.09 -5.32
N ARG A 17 -2.03 6.69 -4.18
CA ARG A 17 -2.75 6.44 -2.91
C ARG A 17 -4.21 6.89 -2.98
N ARG A 18 -4.48 8.01 -3.65
CA ARG A 18 -5.85 8.52 -3.86
C ARG A 18 -6.68 7.58 -4.73
N GLU A 19 -6.13 7.15 -5.86
CA GLU A 19 -6.80 6.22 -6.78
C GLU A 19 -7.12 4.90 -6.07
N PHE A 20 -6.13 4.33 -5.36
CA PHE A 20 -6.32 3.11 -4.58
C PHE A 20 -7.39 3.28 -3.50
N ALA A 21 -7.34 4.37 -2.73
CA ALA A 21 -8.33 4.63 -1.67
C ALA A 21 -9.76 4.74 -2.23
N ARG A 22 -9.92 5.38 -3.40
CA ARG A 22 -11.21 5.47 -4.09
C ARG A 22 -11.72 4.09 -4.47
N ALA A 23 -10.90 3.28 -5.13
CA ALA A 23 -11.28 1.95 -5.61
C ALA A 23 -11.67 1.02 -4.45
N VAL A 24 -10.89 1.01 -3.37
CA VAL A 24 -11.20 0.20 -2.18
C VAL A 24 -12.49 0.67 -1.50
N ALA A 25 -12.72 1.99 -1.40
CA ALA A 25 -13.96 2.51 -0.86
C ALA A 25 -15.18 2.15 -1.73
N ASP A 26 -15.06 2.18 -3.05
CA ASP A 26 -16.09 1.69 -3.97
C ASP A 26 -16.44 0.22 -3.71
N SER A 27 -15.42 -0.65 -3.66
CA SER A 27 -15.63 -2.08 -3.38
C SER A 27 -16.18 -2.35 -1.99
N ALA A 28 -15.78 -1.59 -0.96
CA ALA A 28 -16.31 -1.76 0.38
C ALA A 28 -17.80 -1.37 0.46
N VAL A 29 -18.22 -0.35 -0.28
CA VAL A 29 -19.64 0.01 -0.39
C VAL A 29 -20.41 -1.09 -1.11
N GLU A 30 -19.91 -1.55 -2.25
CA GLU A 30 -20.58 -2.54 -3.09
C GLU A 30 -20.70 -3.91 -2.41
N ILE A 31 -19.59 -4.43 -1.88
CA ILE A 31 -19.48 -5.82 -1.41
C ILE A 31 -19.93 -5.95 0.05
N LEU A 32 -19.56 -4.98 0.90
CA LEU A 32 -19.82 -5.04 2.34
C LEU A 32 -21.04 -4.22 2.75
N GLY A 33 -21.69 -3.51 1.83
CA GLY A 33 -22.77 -2.58 2.15
C GLY A 33 -22.33 -1.43 3.07
N ALA A 34 -21.03 -1.13 3.11
CA ALA A 34 -20.50 -0.10 3.99
C ALA A 34 -20.95 1.29 3.53
N ARG A 35 -21.25 2.17 4.47
CA ARG A 35 -21.43 3.59 4.18
C ARG A 35 -20.07 4.19 3.81
N ARG A 36 -19.99 4.92 2.70
CA ARG A 36 -18.71 5.37 2.13
C ARG A 36 -17.81 6.13 3.12
N GLN A 37 -18.39 7.07 3.86
CA GLN A 37 -17.67 7.85 4.87
C GLN A 37 -17.19 7.04 6.09
N ASP A 38 -17.66 5.80 6.25
CA ASP A 38 -17.25 4.88 7.31
C ASP A 38 -16.14 3.92 6.87
N VAL A 39 -15.71 3.99 5.61
CA VAL A 39 -14.57 3.22 5.12
C VAL A 39 -13.30 4.02 5.43
N ARG A 40 -12.61 3.62 6.50
CA ARG A 40 -11.36 4.24 6.93
C ARG A 40 -10.18 3.46 6.39
N MET A 41 -9.19 4.17 5.86
CA MET A 41 -7.93 3.60 5.39
C MET A 41 -6.74 4.34 6.01
N VAL A 42 -5.72 3.59 6.44
CA VAL A 42 -4.43 4.12 6.90
C VAL A 42 -3.33 3.51 6.05
N PHE A 43 -2.50 4.35 5.43
CA PHE A 43 -1.31 3.91 4.70
C PHE A 43 -0.12 3.95 5.64
N SER A 44 0.58 2.82 5.75
CA SER A 44 1.83 2.69 6.50
C SER A 44 2.93 2.30 5.54
N GLU A 45 3.93 3.16 5.41
CA GLU A 45 5.06 2.93 4.53
C GLU A 45 6.15 2.16 5.27
N ILE A 46 6.69 1.14 4.60
CA ILE A 46 7.83 0.35 5.08
C ILE A 46 9.02 0.56 4.14
N THR A 47 10.22 0.59 4.69
CA THR A 47 11.45 0.67 3.89
C THR A 47 11.88 -0.74 3.46
N PRO A 48 12.60 -0.87 2.33
CA PRO A 48 12.95 -2.19 1.78
C PRO A 48 13.92 -2.99 2.66
N ASP A 49 14.67 -2.33 3.55
CA ASP A 49 15.65 -2.91 4.47
C ASP A 49 15.03 -3.50 5.76
N ILE A 50 13.74 -3.25 6.02
CA ILE A 50 13.04 -3.73 7.23
C ILE A 50 11.99 -4.81 6.95
N VAL A 51 11.87 -5.26 5.71
CA VAL A 51 10.87 -6.26 5.29
C VAL A 51 11.52 -7.35 4.46
N ALA A 52 11.24 -8.60 4.80
CA ALA A 52 11.72 -9.78 4.09
C ALA A 52 10.57 -10.62 3.54
N ASN A 53 10.75 -11.19 2.35
CA ASN A 53 9.85 -12.16 1.76
C ASN A 53 10.66 -13.42 1.45
N GLY A 54 10.17 -14.60 1.87
CA GLY A 54 10.87 -15.86 1.60
C GLY A 54 12.30 -15.93 2.19
N GLY A 55 12.61 -15.12 3.21
CA GLY A 55 13.93 -15.05 3.83
C GLY A 55 14.92 -14.08 3.18
N VAL A 56 14.49 -13.30 2.17
CA VAL A 56 15.32 -12.29 1.49
C VAL A 56 14.76 -10.90 1.78
N LEU A 57 15.62 -9.95 2.17
CA LEU A 57 15.18 -8.55 2.36
C LEU A 57 14.67 -7.98 1.04
N ALA A 58 13.65 -7.12 1.08
CA ALA A 58 13.14 -6.50 -0.12
C ALA A 58 14.21 -5.63 -0.81
N SER A 59 15.19 -5.11 -0.06
CA SER A 59 16.37 -4.43 -0.60
C SER A 59 17.34 -5.34 -1.35
N GLU A 60 17.26 -6.66 -1.18
CA GLU A 60 18.15 -7.67 -1.77
C GLU A 60 17.46 -8.51 -2.86
N ASP A 61 16.16 -8.33 -3.06
CA ASP A 61 15.38 -9.04 -4.07
C ASP A 61 15.46 -8.33 -5.42
N GLU A 62 16.29 -8.85 -6.33
CA GLU A 62 16.46 -8.31 -7.69
C GLU A 62 15.17 -8.28 -8.52
N SER A 63 14.23 -9.20 -8.28
CA SER A 63 12.92 -9.19 -8.96
C SER A 63 12.03 -8.04 -8.49
N ARG A 64 12.34 -7.50 -7.31
CA ARG A 64 11.70 -6.32 -6.71
C ARG A 64 12.57 -5.08 -6.79
N ALA A 65 13.82 -5.19 -7.24
CA ALA A 65 14.75 -4.08 -7.34
C ALA A 65 14.21 -2.95 -8.23
N GLY A 66 13.45 -3.24 -9.28
CA GLY A 66 12.80 -2.20 -10.09
C GLY A 66 11.68 -1.45 -9.34
N VAL A 67 10.97 -2.16 -8.45
CA VAL A 67 9.98 -1.54 -7.56
C VAL A 67 10.69 -0.77 -6.46
N VAL A 68 11.78 -1.26 -5.90
CA VAL A 68 12.53 -0.64 -4.79
C VAL A 68 13.38 0.55 -5.26
N ALA A 69 14.02 0.48 -6.42
CA ALA A 69 14.85 1.54 -6.98
C ALA A 69 14.04 2.81 -7.28
N ALA A 70 12.79 2.68 -7.72
CA ALA A 70 11.87 3.81 -7.90
C ALA A 70 11.47 4.49 -6.57
N LEU A 71 11.88 3.93 -5.43
CA LEU A 71 11.45 4.33 -4.08
C LEU A 71 12.64 4.73 -3.18
N ALA A 72 13.88 4.56 -3.67
CA ALA A 72 15.11 4.91 -2.97
C ALA A 72 15.50 6.40 -3.12
N ASP A 73 14.93 7.09 -4.12
CA ASP A 73 15.20 8.49 -4.40
C ASP A 73 14.11 9.39 -3.76
N ASP A 74 14.23 9.64 -2.45
CA ASP A 74 13.61 10.78 -1.74
C ASP A 74 14.29 11.00 -0.38
#